data_AF-A0AAE9IYX0-F1
#
_entry.id   AF-A0AAE9IYX0-F1
#
_cell.length_a   1.000
_cell.length_b   1.000
_cell.length_c   1.000
_cell.angle_alpha   90.00
_cell.angle_beta   90.00
_cell.angle_gamma   90.00
#
_symmetry.space_group_name_H-M   'P 1'
#
loop_
_entity.id
_entity.type
_entity.pdbx_description
1 polymer ?
#
loop_
_entity_poly.entity_id
_entity_poly.type
_entity_poly.pdbx_seq_one_letter_code
_entity_poly.pdbx_strand_id
1 'polypeptide(L)'
;MHLDESSTADMFFSFMCRSFTKTFYKKDTIQSIPTMGYHIGYDEWDTTSDKNIGFRYRNIEKRNYFPDWPKCPPKGECHQAGSIECWKSENFCHACCDGSFYNGTYFLPPGMFPLVCYPGRLQPTPFAVVYSPPHFLFSPDEVRNPVVGMKPDPEKHEPMIYYHETYSGTTLKVVNRLQVNMPVIKSHDVPSSQNMPNVMIPLFWQEATPIYHQFIFNQVWLGFVLVPRLMTVLQFVALGFGLFLLALLFFLQLRKSKSSSVKPMKSSFLERTSNWLSSTTSNSYNSDQSGGLRRM
;
A
#
# COMPACT_ATOMS: atom_id res chain seq x y z
N MET A 1 1.95 4.38 -9.01
CA MET A 1 1.11 3.55 -8.12
C MET A 1 -0.12 4.30 -7.61
N HIS A 2 -0.14 5.65 -7.60
CA HIS A 2 -1.31 6.47 -7.20
C HIS A 2 -2.07 5.89 -6.01
N LEU A 3 -1.37 5.84 -4.88
CA LEU A 3 -1.91 5.33 -3.63
C LEU A 3 -2.94 6.31 -3.06
N ASP A 4 -4.06 5.75 -2.63
CA ASP A 4 -5.13 6.46 -1.93
C ASP A 4 -5.57 5.70 -0.66
N GLU A 5 -6.51 6.26 0.09
CA GLU A 5 -7.00 5.66 1.35
C GLU A 5 -7.75 4.35 1.14
N SER A 6 -8.26 4.09 -0.07
CA SER A 6 -8.93 2.83 -0.43
C SER A 6 -7.98 1.75 -0.93
N SER A 7 -6.74 2.13 -1.24
CA SER A 7 -5.74 1.24 -1.81
C SER A 7 -5.30 0.20 -0.77
N THR A 8 -5.06 -1.02 -1.23
CA THR A 8 -4.44 -2.08 -0.44
C THR A 8 -3.11 -2.46 -1.07
N ALA A 9 -2.13 -2.85 -0.25
CA ALA A 9 -0.82 -3.27 -0.74
C ALA A 9 -0.40 -4.59 -0.11
N ASP A 10 -0.35 -5.64 -0.92
CA ASP A 10 0.08 -6.96 -0.47
C ASP A 10 1.60 -7.06 -0.36
N MET A 11 2.08 -7.75 0.67
CA MET A 11 3.49 -8.05 0.84
C MET A 11 3.68 -9.49 1.30
N PHE A 12 4.62 -10.20 0.66
CA PHE A 12 5.06 -11.50 1.15
C PHE A 12 6.16 -11.30 2.20
N PHE A 13 5.93 -11.80 3.41
CA PHE A 13 6.91 -11.78 4.48
C PHE A 13 7.55 -13.16 4.62
N SER A 14 8.76 -13.30 4.07
CA SER A 14 9.46 -14.58 3.96
C SER A 14 9.71 -15.26 5.31
N PHE A 15 9.95 -14.49 6.38
CA PHE A 15 10.12 -15.02 7.74
C PHE A 15 8.86 -15.64 8.33
N MET A 16 7.68 -15.41 7.75
CA MET A 16 6.41 -16.03 8.19
C MET A 16 5.81 -16.92 7.09
N CYS A 17 6.47 -17.02 5.92
CA CYS A 17 5.97 -17.71 4.72
C CYS A 17 4.51 -17.41 4.39
N ARG A 18 4.13 -16.15 4.55
CA ARG A 18 2.77 -15.68 4.37
C ARG A 18 2.77 -14.33 3.68
N SER A 19 1.74 -14.11 2.87
CA SER A 19 1.39 -12.78 2.38
C SER A 19 0.46 -12.06 3.36
N PHE A 20 0.71 -10.78 3.54
CA PHE A 20 -0.08 -9.88 4.34
C PHE A 20 -0.63 -8.77 3.46
N THR A 21 -1.89 -8.41 3.67
CA THR A 21 -2.49 -7.25 3.02
C THR A 21 -2.37 -6.03 3.93
N LYS A 22 -1.66 -5.00 3.46
CA LYS A 22 -1.58 -3.72 4.16
C LYS A 22 -2.77 -2.84 3.81
N THR A 23 -3.41 -2.26 4.82
CA THR A 23 -4.53 -1.33 4.68
C THR A 23 -4.12 0.08 5.12
N PHE A 24 -4.87 1.09 4.67
CA PHE A 24 -4.59 2.47 5.03
C PHE A 24 -4.62 2.68 6.55
N TYR A 25 -3.62 3.38 7.07
CA TYR A 25 -3.49 3.69 8.49
C TYR A 25 -3.64 5.19 8.76
N LYS A 26 -2.74 6.02 8.19
CA LYS A 26 -2.79 7.47 8.35
C LYS A 26 -1.97 8.20 7.28
N LYS A 27 -2.28 9.48 7.05
CA LYS A 27 -1.41 10.39 6.30
C LYS A 27 -0.33 10.95 7.22
N ASP A 28 0.88 11.10 6.69
CA ASP A 28 2.01 11.68 7.42
C ASP A 28 2.95 12.43 6.46
N THR A 29 3.81 13.30 6.99
CA THR A 29 4.82 14.01 6.20
C THR A 29 6.21 13.64 6.70
N ILE A 30 7.01 13.00 5.85
CA ILE A 30 8.37 12.57 6.19
C ILE A 30 9.33 13.41 5.37
N GLN A 31 10.21 14.18 6.02
CA GLN A 31 11.20 15.03 5.34
C GLN A 31 10.55 15.98 4.30
N SER A 32 9.40 16.57 4.64
CA SER A 32 8.59 17.43 3.74
C SER A 32 8.01 16.72 2.50
N ILE A 33 8.04 15.39 2.46
CA ILE A 33 7.40 14.57 1.42
C ILE A 33 6.07 14.06 1.98
N PRO A 34 4.93 14.33 1.30
CA PRO A 34 3.65 13.75 1.68
C PRO A 34 3.68 12.22 1.53
N THR A 35 3.24 11.52 2.57
CA THR A 35 3.22 10.05 2.60
C THR A 35 1.89 9.52 3.10
N MET A 36 1.59 8.30 2.68
CA MET A 36 0.49 7.49 3.20
C MET A 36 1.07 6.29 3.93
N GLY A 37 0.74 6.18 5.21
CA GLY A 37 1.02 5.04 6.06
C GLY A 37 0.00 3.95 5.82
N TYR A 38 0.49 2.74 5.61
CA TYR A 38 -0.28 1.50 5.56
C TYR A 38 0.25 0.54 6.63
N HIS A 39 -0.64 -0.17 7.31
CA HIS A 39 -0.27 -1.11 8.36
C HIS A 39 -0.87 -2.49 8.12
N ILE A 40 -0.36 -3.49 8.83
CA ILE A 40 -0.91 -4.84 8.88
C ILE A 40 -1.71 -4.94 10.18
N GLY A 41 -3.00 -4.60 10.10
CA GLY A 41 -3.91 -4.52 11.24
C GLY A 41 -4.36 -5.88 11.78
N TYR A 42 -5.20 -5.84 12.82
CA TYR A 42 -5.66 -7.02 13.57
C TYR A 42 -6.20 -8.16 12.70
N ASP A 43 -6.98 -7.87 11.66
CA ASP A 43 -7.62 -8.88 10.81
C ASP A 43 -6.61 -9.79 10.11
N GLU A 44 -5.43 -9.25 9.78
CA GLU A 44 -4.33 -10.02 9.22
C GLU A 44 -3.62 -10.87 10.26
N TRP A 45 -3.83 -10.60 11.56
CA TRP A 45 -3.27 -11.31 12.72
C TRP A 45 -4.21 -12.30 13.41
N ASP A 46 -5.48 -12.31 13.04
CA ASP A 46 -6.46 -13.24 13.57
C ASP A 46 -6.40 -14.59 12.83
N THR A 47 -5.69 -15.57 13.40
CA THR A 47 -5.66 -16.98 12.91
C THR A 47 -6.95 -17.74 13.15
N THR A 48 -7.86 -17.24 13.98
CA THR A 48 -9.13 -17.87 14.27
C THR A 48 -10.18 -17.55 13.20
N SER A 49 -10.02 -16.42 12.50
CA SER A 49 -10.86 -16.02 11.37
C SER A 49 -10.85 -17.04 10.22
N ASP A 50 -11.97 -17.11 9.49
CA ASP A 50 -12.12 -17.98 8.31
C ASP A 50 -11.12 -17.62 7.20
N LYS A 51 -10.74 -16.33 7.09
CA LYS A 51 -9.74 -15.85 6.12
C LYS A 51 -8.36 -16.48 6.35
N ASN A 52 -7.97 -16.65 7.60
CA ASN A 52 -6.61 -17.04 7.98
C ASN A 52 -6.52 -18.47 8.55
N ILE A 53 -7.59 -19.27 8.41
CA ILE A 53 -7.68 -20.61 8.98
C ILE A 53 -6.52 -21.54 8.58
N GLY A 54 -5.98 -21.37 7.37
CA GLY A 54 -4.83 -22.13 6.86
C GLY A 54 -3.53 -21.88 7.62
N PHE A 55 -3.43 -20.79 8.37
CA PHE A 55 -2.25 -20.41 9.15
C PHE A 55 -2.35 -20.77 10.63
N ARG A 56 -3.39 -21.51 11.04
CA ARG A 56 -3.53 -21.97 12.42
C ARG A 56 -2.35 -22.85 12.83
N TYR A 57 -1.89 -22.65 14.06
CA TYR A 57 -0.89 -23.52 14.65
C TYR A 57 -1.46 -24.92 14.82
N ARG A 58 -0.72 -25.91 14.30
CA ARG A 58 -1.14 -27.31 14.30
C ARG A 58 -1.13 -27.91 15.70
N ASN A 59 -0.35 -27.35 16.63
CA ASN A 59 -0.20 -27.82 18.00
C ASN A 59 0.00 -29.35 18.04
N ILE A 60 1.09 -29.79 17.40
CA ILE A 60 1.45 -31.21 17.22
C ILE A 60 1.63 -31.88 18.59
N GLU A 61 2.00 -31.08 19.58
CA GLU A 61 2.24 -31.44 20.97
C GLU A 61 0.93 -31.67 21.75
N LYS A 62 -0.21 -31.26 21.19
CA LYS A 62 -1.56 -31.40 21.77
C LYS A 62 -1.64 -30.84 23.18
N ARG A 63 -1.00 -29.69 23.41
CA ARG A 63 -0.96 -29.02 24.71
C ARG A 63 -1.84 -27.80 24.70
N ASN A 64 -2.54 -27.56 25.81
CA ASN A 64 -3.24 -26.30 26.01
C ASN A 64 -2.26 -25.29 26.63
N TYR A 65 -1.90 -24.26 25.86
CA TYR A 65 -1.03 -23.18 26.30
C TYR A 65 -1.81 -22.00 26.92
N PHE A 66 -3.13 -21.95 26.72
CA PHE A 66 -4.03 -20.86 27.11
C PHE A 66 -5.34 -21.43 27.68
N PRO A 67 -5.31 -22.04 28.88
CA PRO A 67 -6.46 -22.73 29.46
C PRO A 67 -7.64 -21.82 29.76
N ASP A 68 -7.38 -20.54 30.02
CA ASP A 68 -8.43 -19.55 30.31
C ASP A 68 -9.12 -19.01 29.04
N TRP A 69 -8.64 -19.38 27.85
CA TRP A 69 -9.18 -18.96 26.57
C TRP A 69 -9.89 -20.11 25.82
N PRO A 70 -11.06 -19.83 25.19
CA PRO A 70 -11.81 -18.58 25.22
C PRO A 70 -12.63 -18.41 26.50
N LYS A 71 -12.78 -17.16 26.94
CA LYS A 71 -13.62 -16.82 28.09
C LYS A 71 -15.10 -16.83 27.69
N CYS A 72 -15.73 -17.98 27.89
CA CYS A 72 -17.13 -18.19 27.53
C CYS A 72 -18.09 -17.96 28.71
N PRO A 73 -19.35 -17.58 28.46
CA PRO A 73 -20.40 -17.64 29.48
C PRO A 73 -20.62 -19.09 29.94
N PRO A 74 -21.29 -19.31 31.10
CA PRO A 74 -21.63 -20.64 31.57
C PRO A 74 -22.34 -21.45 30.47
N LYS A 75 -21.86 -22.68 30.20
CA LYS A 75 -22.45 -23.53 29.17
C LYS A 75 -23.87 -23.92 29.57
N GLY A 76 -24.81 -23.69 28.66
CA GLY A 76 -26.14 -24.30 28.73
C GLY A 76 -26.12 -25.75 28.26
N GLU A 77 -27.29 -26.37 28.26
CA GLU A 77 -27.48 -27.70 27.67
C GLU A 77 -27.35 -27.64 26.13
N CYS A 78 -26.66 -28.63 25.57
CA CYS A 78 -26.51 -28.75 24.12
C CYS A 78 -27.81 -29.25 23.49
N HIS A 79 -28.64 -28.31 23.01
CA HIS A 79 -29.91 -28.59 22.35
C HIS A 79 -29.84 -28.29 20.85
N GLN A 80 -29.07 -29.06 20.08
CA GLN A 80 -29.13 -28.95 18.62
C GLN A 80 -29.12 -30.32 17.94
N ALA A 81 -29.95 -30.44 16.90
CA ALA A 81 -30.17 -31.67 16.14
C ALA A 81 -29.26 -31.80 14.89
N GLY A 82 -28.35 -30.84 14.66
CA GLY A 82 -27.45 -30.80 13.50
C GLY A 82 -25.96 -30.74 13.87
N SER A 83 -25.08 -30.91 12.88
CA SER A 83 -23.61 -30.83 13.07
C SER A 83 -23.15 -29.37 13.14
N ILE A 84 -22.70 -28.95 14.32
CA ILE A 84 -22.13 -27.60 14.53
C ILE A 84 -20.64 -27.63 14.20
N GLU A 85 -20.18 -26.61 13.49
CA GLU A 85 -18.78 -26.45 13.14
C GLU A 85 -18.00 -25.82 14.30
N CYS A 86 -17.63 -26.64 15.30
CA CYS A 86 -16.85 -26.20 16.46
C CYS A 86 -15.42 -25.73 16.13
N TRP A 87 -14.98 -25.89 14.88
CA TRP A 87 -13.70 -25.37 14.41
C TRP A 87 -13.76 -23.88 14.00
N LYS A 88 -14.96 -23.30 13.87
CA LYS A 88 -15.13 -21.86 13.60
C LYS A 88 -15.10 -21.05 14.89
N SER A 89 -14.47 -19.88 14.84
CA SER A 89 -14.28 -19.03 16.02
C SER A 89 -15.59 -18.56 16.66
N GLU A 90 -16.61 -18.28 15.83
CA GLU A 90 -17.96 -17.92 16.28
C GLU A 90 -18.63 -18.99 17.16
N ASN A 91 -18.26 -20.27 16.97
CA ASN A 91 -18.86 -21.40 17.66
C ASN A 91 -18.07 -21.87 18.87
N PHE A 92 -16.91 -21.27 19.18
CA PHE A 92 -16.08 -21.75 20.30
C PHE A 92 -16.84 -21.75 21.64
N CYS A 93 -17.67 -20.73 21.88
CA CYS A 93 -18.49 -20.63 23.10
C CYS A 93 -19.89 -21.25 22.96
N HIS A 94 -20.17 -21.97 21.87
CA HIS A 94 -21.44 -22.65 21.70
C HIS A 94 -21.58 -23.79 22.73
N ALA A 95 -22.80 -24.05 23.22
CA ALA A 95 -23.07 -25.05 24.28
C ALA A 95 -22.57 -26.47 23.95
N CYS A 96 -22.56 -26.82 22.65
CA CYS A 96 -22.11 -28.12 22.14
C CYS A 96 -20.61 -28.19 21.79
N CYS A 97 -19.87 -27.09 21.94
CA CYS A 97 -18.44 -27.02 21.61
C CYS A 97 -17.60 -26.88 22.88
N ASP A 98 -16.34 -27.31 22.81
CA ASP A 98 -15.41 -27.33 23.93
C ASP A 98 -14.40 -26.18 23.89
N GLY A 99 -14.88 -24.97 23.57
CA GLY A 99 -14.03 -23.79 23.55
C GLY A 99 -12.97 -23.88 22.46
N SER A 100 -11.71 -23.84 22.88
CA SER A 100 -10.54 -23.95 22.00
C SER A 100 -10.19 -25.41 21.63
N PHE A 101 -10.82 -26.40 22.26
CA PHE A 101 -10.54 -27.81 22.00
C PHE A 101 -11.34 -28.34 20.81
N TYR A 102 -10.63 -28.92 19.83
CA TYR A 102 -11.24 -29.55 18.68
C TYR A 102 -10.35 -30.68 18.14
N ASN A 103 -10.95 -31.83 17.81
CA ASN A 103 -10.28 -32.98 17.20
C ASN A 103 -8.98 -33.42 17.92
N GLY A 104 -8.99 -33.41 19.27
CA GLY A 104 -7.84 -33.85 20.07
C GLY A 104 -6.69 -32.85 20.18
N THR A 105 -6.86 -31.60 19.75
CA THR A 105 -5.88 -30.52 19.91
C THR A 105 -6.54 -29.21 20.34
N TYR A 106 -5.72 -28.22 20.68
CA TYR A 106 -6.16 -26.89 21.13
C TYR A 106 -5.74 -25.83 20.11
N PHE A 107 -6.67 -24.96 19.75
CA PHE A 107 -6.38 -23.77 18.94
C PHE A 107 -5.62 -22.72 19.74
N LEU A 108 -4.83 -21.90 19.03
CA LEU A 108 -4.25 -20.70 19.61
C LEU A 108 -5.23 -19.53 19.52
N PRO A 109 -5.19 -18.59 20.49
CA PRO A 109 -5.90 -17.32 20.40
C PRO A 109 -5.45 -16.46 19.21
N PRO A 110 -6.24 -15.45 18.81
CA PRO A 110 -5.85 -14.54 17.73
C PRO A 110 -4.64 -13.67 18.11
N GLY A 111 -4.04 -13.01 17.12
CA GLY A 111 -2.90 -12.10 17.33
C GLY A 111 -1.53 -12.79 17.27
N MET A 112 -1.48 -14.05 16.86
CA MET A 112 -0.29 -14.90 16.91
C MET A 112 -0.20 -15.81 15.68
N PHE A 113 1.01 -15.97 15.15
CA PHE A 113 1.29 -16.85 14.01
C PHE A 113 2.44 -17.81 14.27
N PRO A 114 2.25 -19.10 13.99
CA PRO A 114 3.35 -20.05 14.05
C PRO A 114 4.34 -19.82 12.91
N LEU A 115 5.62 -19.95 13.21
CA LEU A 115 6.65 -20.11 12.20
C LEU A 115 6.59 -21.53 11.65
N VAL A 116 6.01 -21.69 10.46
CA VAL A 116 5.82 -23.00 9.82
C VAL A 116 6.91 -23.37 8.84
N CYS A 117 7.81 -22.44 8.53
CA CYS A 117 8.84 -22.61 7.52
C CYS A 117 10.18 -22.07 7.99
N TYR A 118 11.25 -22.59 7.41
CA TYR A 118 12.59 -22.06 7.57
C TYR A 118 12.98 -21.32 6.28
N PRO A 119 13.19 -19.99 6.30
CA PRO A 119 13.56 -19.26 5.09
C PRO A 119 14.79 -19.89 4.40
N GLY A 120 14.64 -20.24 3.12
CA GLY A 120 15.70 -20.85 2.33
C GLY A 120 15.91 -22.36 2.53
N ARG A 121 15.04 -23.06 3.29
CA ARG A 121 15.07 -24.53 3.40
C ARG A 121 13.66 -25.12 3.33
N LEU A 122 13.52 -26.20 2.56
CA LEU A 122 12.28 -27.01 2.49
C LEU A 122 12.19 -28.01 3.65
N GLN A 123 12.39 -27.52 4.88
CA GLN A 123 12.32 -28.31 6.10
C GLN A 123 11.51 -27.56 7.15
N PRO A 124 10.77 -28.27 8.01
CA PRO A 124 10.13 -27.63 9.15
C PRO A 124 11.18 -27.06 10.10
N THR A 125 10.81 -26.06 10.88
CA THR A 125 11.70 -25.53 11.91
C THR A 125 11.96 -26.60 12.97
N PRO A 126 13.21 -26.73 13.48
CA PRO A 126 13.54 -27.72 14.50
C PRO A 126 12.97 -27.37 15.88
N PHE A 127 12.43 -26.16 16.05
CA PHE A 127 11.77 -25.68 17.25
C PHE A 127 10.49 -24.92 16.87
N ALA A 128 9.49 -24.95 17.74
CA ALA A 128 8.26 -24.19 17.58
C ALA A 128 8.51 -22.73 17.96
N VAL A 129 8.23 -21.81 17.02
CA VAL A 129 8.26 -20.37 17.26
C VAL A 129 6.91 -19.81 16.90
N VAL A 130 6.45 -18.83 17.66
CA VAL A 130 5.22 -18.09 17.37
C VAL A 130 5.52 -16.60 17.37
N TYR A 131 5.24 -15.93 16.27
CA TYR A 131 5.31 -14.49 16.16
C TYR A 131 4.02 -13.85 16.68
N SER A 132 4.16 -12.72 17.34
CA SER A 132 3.05 -11.83 17.70
C SER A 132 3.49 -10.37 17.58
N PRO A 133 2.57 -9.41 17.64
CA PRO A 133 2.93 -8.05 18.00
C PRO A 133 3.54 -8.00 19.41
N PRO A 134 4.37 -6.98 19.73
CA PRO A 134 4.89 -6.77 21.07
C PRO A 134 3.80 -6.74 22.15
N HIS A 135 4.13 -7.33 23.30
CA HIS A 135 3.24 -7.50 24.45
C HIS A 135 1.88 -8.13 24.10
N PHE A 136 1.84 -8.94 23.04
CA PHE A 136 0.62 -9.56 22.52
C PHE A 136 -0.50 -8.54 22.25
N LEU A 137 -0.17 -7.40 21.62
CA LEU A 137 -1.11 -6.30 21.35
C LEU A 137 -2.43 -6.74 20.69
N PHE A 138 -2.39 -7.71 19.78
CA PHE A 138 -3.56 -8.22 19.06
C PHE A 138 -4.16 -9.50 19.65
N SER A 139 -3.72 -9.93 20.83
CA SER A 139 -4.28 -11.11 21.50
C SER A 139 -5.16 -10.68 22.69
N PRO A 140 -6.11 -11.52 23.12
CA PRO A 140 -6.96 -11.20 24.25
C PRO A 140 -6.18 -11.32 25.58
N ASP A 141 -6.76 -10.80 26.67
CA ASP A 141 -6.03 -10.68 27.96
C ASP A 141 -5.64 -12.03 28.56
N GLU A 142 -6.36 -13.11 28.24
CA GLU A 142 -6.02 -14.49 28.64
C GLU A 142 -4.64 -14.93 28.13
N VAL A 143 -4.13 -14.32 27.05
CA VAL A 143 -2.77 -14.55 26.54
C VAL A 143 -1.72 -13.80 27.36
N ARG A 144 -2.08 -12.64 27.91
CA ARG A 144 -1.15 -11.71 28.59
C ARG A 144 -1.04 -12.02 30.08
N ASN A 145 -2.15 -12.36 30.71
CA ASN A 145 -2.25 -12.60 32.16
C ASN A 145 -1.29 -13.68 32.70
N PRO A 146 -0.97 -14.76 31.96
CA PRO A 146 -0.02 -15.76 32.43
C PRO A 146 1.42 -15.26 32.55
N VAL A 147 1.76 -14.13 31.92
CA VAL A 147 3.13 -13.58 31.88
C VAL A 147 3.16 -12.19 32.51
N VAL A 148 3.84 -12.08 33.65
CA VAL A 148 4.01 -10.79 34.34
C VAL A 148 4.81 -9.82 33.47
N GLY A 149 4.35 -8.57 33.38
CA GLY A 149 5.04 -7.49 32.66
C GLY A 149 4.52 -7.24 31.23
N MET A 150 3.48 -7.94 30.79
CA MET A 150 2.81 -7.63 29.52
C MET A 150 1.99 -6.34 29.64
N LYS A 151 2.37 -5.30 28.88
CA LYS A 151 1.66 -4.02 28.81
C LYS A 151 1.53 -3.57 27.34
N PRO A 152 0.54 -4.08 26.61
CA PRO A 152 0.30 -3.66 25.22
C PRO A 152 -0.03 -2.16 25.17
N ASP A 153 0.44 -1.51 24.12
CA ASP A 153 0.29 -0.07 23.89
C ASP A 153 0.19 0.10 22.37
N PRO A 154 -1.00 0.43 21.82
CA PRO A 154 -1.20 0.53 20.38
C PRO A 154 -0.19 1.47 19.70
N GLU A 155 0.21 2.58 20.32
CA GLU A 155 1.14 3.52 19.67
C GLU A 155 2.56 2.95 19.57
N LYS A 156 2.98 2.20 20.59
CA LYS A 156 4.35 1.65 20.69
C LYS A 156 4.50 0.25 20.14
N HIS A 157 3.40 -0.51 20.05
CA HIS A 157 3.44 -1.94 19.77
C HIS A 157 2.69 -2.33 18.49
N GLU A 158 2.13 -1.36 17.76
CA GLU A 158 1.55 -1.64 16.44
C GLU A 158 2.64 -2.23 15.50
N PRO A 159 2.41 -3.41 14.91
CA PRO A 159 3.39 -4.07 14.05
C PRO A 159 3.34 -3.50 12.62
N MET A 160 4.44 -3.70 11.89
CA MET A 160 4.48 -3.63 10.43
C MET A 160 3.78 -2.41 9.78
N ILE A 161 4.27 -1.19 10.04
CA ILE A 161 3.78 0.06 9.44
C ILE A 161 4.74 0.53 8.34
N TYR A 162 4.19 0.87 7.17
CA TYR A 162 4.94 1.28 5.98
C TYR A 162 4.41 2.61 5.46
N TYR A 163 5.27 3.62 5.39
CA TYR A 163 4.93 4.94 4.83
C TYR A 163 5.45 5.04 3.42
N HIS A 164 4.53 5.21 2.47
CA HIS A 164 4.80 5.27 1.05
C HIS A 164 4.56 6.69 0.52
N GLU A 165 5.44 7.15 -0.37
CA GLU A 165 5.13 8.30 -1.22
C GLU A 165 4.01 7.92 -2.20
N THR A 166 3.01 8.79 -2.31
CA THR A 166 1.72 8.52 -2.97
C THR A 166 1.80 8.16 -4.46
N TYR A 167 2.67 8.81 -5.22
CA TYR A 167 2.70 8.68 -6.68
C TYR A 167 3.59 7.50 -7.11
N SER A 168 4.80 7.43 -6.56
CA SER A 168 5.80 6.41 -6.84
C SER A 168 5.55 5.09 -6.12
N GLY A 169 4.91 5.11 -4.95
CA GLY A 169 4.86 3.97 -4.04
C GLY A 169 6.16 3.75 -3.25
N THR A 170 7.14 4.63 -3.38
CA THR A 170 8.44 4.50 -2.70
C THR A 170 8.26 4.52 -1.20
N THR A 171 8.77 3.50 -0.51
CA THR A 171 8.72 3.42 0.96
C THR A 171 9.76 4.35 1.56
N LEU A 172 9.33 5.33 2.37
CA LEU A 172 10.19 6.32 3.01
C LEU A 172 10.44 6.06 4.48
N LYS A 173 9.57 5.27 5.14
CA LYS A 173 9.76 4.82 6.51
C LYS A 173 9.06 3.48 6.69
N VAL A 174 9.71 2.58 7.41
CA VAL A 174 9.15 1.30 7.83
C VAL A 174 9.34 1.20 9.33
N VAL A 175 8.31 0.75 10.03
CA VAL A 175 8.38 0.41 11.45
C VAL A 175 7.91 -1.02 11.58
N ASN A 176 8.85 -1.95 11.65
CA ASN A 176 8.52 -3.37 11.79
C ASN A 176 8.77 -3.80 13.23
N ARG A 177 7.69 -4.07 13.97
CA ARG A 177 7.74 -4.52 15.37
C ARG A 177 7.22 -5.94 15.46
N LEU A 178 8.05 -6.85 15.98
CA LEU A 178 7.70 -8.26 16.11
C LEU A 178 8.21 -8.82 17.43
N GLN A 179 7.39 -9.65 18.04
CA GLN A 179 7.71 -10.43 19.22
C GLN A 179 7.85 -11.90 18.85
N VAL A 180 8.88 -12.53 19.38
CA VAL A 180 9.17 -13.94 19.23
C VAL A 180 8.78 -14.65 20.52
N ASN A 181 7.90 -15.64 20.39
CA ASN A 181 7.39 -16.43 21.51
C ASN A 181 7.70 -17.91 21.27
N MET A 182 7.86 -18.66 22.36
CA MET A 182 8.14 -20.09 22.31
C MET A 182 7.21 -20.85 23.26
N PRO A 183 6.59 -21.96 22.83
CA PRO A 183 5.86 -22.83 23.73
C PRO A 183 6.82 -23.54 24.67
N VAL A 184 6.52 -23.50 25.96
CA VAL A 184 7.14 -24.34 26.98
C VAL A 184 6.14 -25.43 27.34
N ILE A 185 6.62 -26.67 27.40
CA ILE A 185 5.79 -27.86 27.54
C ILE A 185 6.24 -28.65 28.75
N LYS A 186 5.26 -29.03 29.59
CA LYS A 186 5.45 -30.02 30.63
C LYS A 186 5.68 -31.39 30.03
N SER A 187 6.83 -32.00 30.31
CA SER A 187 7.16 -33.37 29.89
C SER A 187 7.67 -34.18 31.06
N HIS A 188 7.14 -35.39 31.25
CA HIS A 188 7.65 -36.33 32.25
C HIS A 188 9.00 -36.93 31.84
N ASP A 189 9.27 -37.00 30.54
CA ASP A 189 10.48 -37.62 29.98
C ASP A 189 11.71 -36.70 30.06
N VAL A 190 11.50 -35.39 30.25
CA VAL A 190 12.56 -34.39 30.29
C VAL A 190 12.62 -33.77 31.68
N PRO A 191 13.58 -34.17 32.55
CA PRO A 191 13.63 -33.72 33.94
C PRO A 191 13.58 -32.20 34.12
N SER A 192 14.19 -31.44 33.21
CA SER A 192 14.18 -29.97 33.27
C SER A 192 12.82 -29.32 33.00
N SER A 193 11.88 -30.01 32.33
CA SER A 193 10.54 -29.50 32.06
C SER A 193 9.42 -30.22 32.82
N GLN A 194 9.75 -31.18 33.69
CA GLN A 194 8.77 -31.94 34.50
C GLN A 194 7.83 -31.06 35.32
N ASN A 195 8.34 -29.94 35.84
CA ASN A 195 7.60 -29.01 36.69
C ASN A 195 7.26 -27.69 35.98
N MET A 196 7.52 -27.58 34.67
CA MET A 196 7.17 -26.38 33.92
C MET A 196 5.67 -26.37 33.57
N PRO A 197 5.01 -25.20 33.53
CA PRO A 197 3.66 -25.08 33.02
C PRO A 197 3.64 -25.22 31.49
N ASN A 198 2.48 -25.60 30.93
CA ASN A 198 2.23 -25.45 29.51
C ASN A 198 1.85 -24.00 29.24
N VAL A 199 2.79 -23.20 28.73
CA VAL A 199 2.59 -21.76 28.53
C VAL A 199 3.39 -21.28 27.33
N MET A 200 2.92 -20.23 26.68
CA MET A 200 3.70 -19.54 25.65
C MET A 200 4.50 -18.41 26.27
N ILE A 201 5.83 -18.51 26.23
CA ILE A 201 6.72 -17.51 26.83
C ILE A 201 7.21 -16.55 25.75
N PRO A 202 7.04 -15.23 25.92
CA PRO A 202 7.70 -14.24 25.07
C PRO A 202 9.20 -14.24 25.36
N LEU A 203 10.02 -14.40 24.33
CA LEU A 203 11.47 -14.41 24.47
C LEU A 203 12.02 -12.99 24.38
N PHE A 204 11.70 -12.30 23.29
CA PHE A 204 12.06 -10.92 23.05
C PHE A 204 11.12 -10.32 22.00
N TRP A 205 11.09 -9.00 21.95
CA TRP A 205 10.55 -8.28 20.81
C TRP A 205 11.61 -7.33 20.26
N GLN A 206 11.49 -7.00 18.98
CA GLN A 206 12.39 -6.09 18.30
C GLN A 206 11.61 -5.09 17.47
N GLU A 207 12.17 -3.89 17.34
CA GLU A 207 11.79 -2.91 16.34
C GLU A 207 12.90 -2.81 15.29
N ALA A 208 12.54 -3.02 14.03
CA ALA A 208 13.42 -2.81 12.89
C ALA A 208 12.88 -1.63 12.06
N THR A 209 13.61 -0.51 12.11
CA THR A 209 13.29 0.73 11.38
C THR A 209 14.50 1.11 10.52
N PRO A 210 14.46 0.94 9.19
CA PRO A 210 15.57 1.36 8.33
C PRO A 210 15.65 2.88 8.27
N ILE A 211 16.87 3.40 8.37
CA ILE A 211 17.15 4.84 8.26
C ILE A 211 17.82 5.09 6.91
N TYR A 212 17.17 5.88 6.05
CA TYR A 212 17.73 6.27 4.76
C TYR A 212 18.67 7.46 4.90
N HIS A 213 19.69 7.53 4.02
CA HIS A 213 20.54 8.70 3.90
C HIS A 213 19.79 9.88 3.27
N GLN A 214 20.17 11.10 3.65
CA GLN A 214 19.48 12.33 3.22
C GLN A 214 19.38 12.50 1.71
N PHE A 215 20.36 12.01 0.94
CA PHE A 215 20.34 12.12 -0.52
C PHE A 215 19.14 11.40 -1.15
N ILE A 216 18.68 10.28 -0.56
CA ILE A 216 17.50 9.55 -1.03
C ILE A 216 16.25 10.41 -0.86
N PHE A 217 16.07 11.02 0.31
CA PHE A 217 14.96 11.94 0.56
C PHE A 217 14.99 13.12 -0.41
N ASN A 218 16.16 13.72 -0.65
CA ASN A 218 16.31 14.83 -1.58
C ASN A 218 15.91 14.44 -3.02
N GLN A 219 16.28 13.23 -3.46
CA GLN A 219 15.91 12.73 -4.79
C GLN A 219 14.40 12.51 -4.91
N VAL A 220 13.76 11.87 -3.92
CA VAL A 220 12.32 11.63 -3.92
C VAL A 220 11.55 12.96 -3.83
N TRP A 221 12.00 13.89 -2.97
CA TRP A 221 11.40 15.21 -2.85
C TRP A 221 11.51 16.03 -4.15
N LEU A 222 12.68 16.03 -4.79
CA LEU A 222 12.87 16.72 -6.06
C LEU A 222 11.93 16.15 -7.14
N GLY A 223 11.86 14.82 -7.25
CA GLY A 223 11.05 14.14 -8.26
C GLY A 223 9.54 14.24 -8.06
N PHE A 224 9.05 14.10 -6.82
CA PHE A 224 7.62 13.95 -6.53
C PHE A 224 6.99 15.16 -5.83
N VAL A 225 7.77 16.11 -5.33
CA VAL A 225 7.26 17.35 -4.71
C VAL A 225 7.61 18.57 -5.55
N LEU A 226 8.90 18.80 -5.84
CA LEU A 226 9.35 20.02 -6.50
C LEU A 226 8.95 20.08 -7.98
N VAL A 227 9.31 19.05 -8.76
CA VAL A 227 9.05 19.02 -10.21
C VAL A 227 7.54 19.13 -10.52
N PRO A 228 6.64 18.35 -9.89
CA PRO A 228 5.21 18.49 -10.13
C PRO A 228 4.67 19.87 -9.79
N ARG A 229 5.06 20.44 -8.63
CA ARG A 229 4.64 21.81 -8.24
C ARG A 229 5.11 22.85 -9.25
N LEU A 230 6.36 22.76 -9.71
CA LEU A 230 6.91 23.66 -10.72
C LEU A 230 6.14 23.53 -12.05
N MET A 231 5.85 22.31 -12.49
CA MET A 231 5.05 22.06 -13.69
C MET A 231 3.64 22.66 -13.57
N THR A 232 2.98 22.50 -12.43
CA THR A 232 1.67 23.10 -12.17
C THR A 232 1.70 24.63 -12.24
N VAL A 233 2.72 25.27 -11.65
CA VAL A 233 2.88 26.73 -11.75
C VAL A 233 3.10 27.16 -13.20
N LEU A 234 3.98 26.48 -13.94
CA LEU A 234 4.23 26.78 -15.35
C LEU A 234 2.98 26.60 -16.21
N GLN A 235 2.16 25.58 -15.95
CA GLN A 235 0.88 25.38 -16.62
C GLN A 235 -0.07 26.56 -16.41
N PHE A 236 -0.22 27.03 -15.17
CA PHE A 236 -1.07 28.19 -14.88
C PHE A 236 -0.51 29.50 -15.49
N VAL A 237 0.81 29.68 -15.50
CA VAL A 237 1.46 30.82 -16.17
C VAL A 237 1.20 30.79 -17.67
N ALA A 238 1.37 29.63 -18.31
CA ALA A 238 1.12 29.47 -19.74
C ALA A 238 -0.36 29.71 -20.11
N LEU A 239 -1.29 29.20 -19.30
CA LEU A 239 -2.73 29.46 -19.46
C LEU A 239 -3.07 30.95 -19.30
N GLY A 240 -2.52 31.60 -18.28
CA GLY A 240 -2.70 33.04 -18.05
C GLY A 240 -2.16 33.88 -19.22
N PHE A 241 -0.98 33.51 -19.73
CA PHE A 241 -0.39 34.16 -20.90
C PHE A 241 -1.23 33.95 -22.17
N GLY A 242 -1.75 32.73 -22.38
CA GLY A 242 -2.65 32.43 -23.49
C GLY A 242 -3.94 33.25 -23.47
N LEU A 243 -4.59 33.34 -22.30
CA LEU A 243 -5.79 34.17 -22.11
C LEU A 243 -5.50 35.65 -22.32
N PHE A 244 -4.35 36.13 -21.85
CA PHE A 244 -3.92 37.51 -22.07
C PHE A 244 -3.76 37.84 -23.56
N LEU A 245 -3.08 36.98 -24.32
CA LEU A 245 -2.93 37.17 -25.77
C LEU A 245 -4.28 37.16 -26.50
N LEU A 246 -5.20 36.27 -26.13
CA LEU A 246 -6.56 36.25 -26.69
C LEU A 246 -7.34 37.52 -26.38
N ALA A 247 -7.28 38.01 -25.15
CA ALA A 247 -7.92 39.27 -24.74
C ALA A 247 -7.35 40.46 -25.52
N LEU A 248 -6.03 40.48 -25.73
CA LEU A 248 -5.33 41.52 -26.48
C LEU A 248 -5.73 41.50 -27.96
N LEU A 249 -5.80 40.33 -28.59
CA LEU A 249 -6.31 40.18 -29.96
C LEU A 249 -7.77 40.62 -30.09
N PHE A 250 -8.63 40.23 -29.15
CA PHE A 250 -10.03 40.65 -29.13
C PHE A 250 -10.16 42.17 -28.99
N PHE A 251 -9.37 42.79 -28.11
CA PHE A 251 -9.32 44.24 -27.94
C PHE A 251 -8.88 44.97 -29.22
N LEU A 252 -7.86 44.44 -29.91
CA LEU A 252 -7.41 44.99 -31.20
C LEU A 252 -8.49 44.87 -32.29
N GLN A 253 -9.23 43.75 -32.34
CA GLN A 253 -10.35 43.57 -33.28
C GLN A 253 -11.50 44.54 -33.01
N LEU A 254 -11.87 44.76 -31.74
CA LEU A 254 -12.88 45.75 -31.36
C LEU A 254 -12.47 47.18 -31.75
N ARG A 255 -11.19 47.53 -31.56
CA ARG A 255 -10.67 48.84 -32.01
C ARG A 255 -10.71 48.98 -33.53
N LYS A 256 -10.39 47.93 -34.29
CA LYS A 256 -10.44 47.94 -35.76
C LYS A 256 -11.88 48.08 -36.28
N SER A 257 -12.85 47.42 -35.65
CA SER A 257 -14.28 47.53 -36.01
C SER A 257 -14.84 48.96 -35.80
N LYS A 258 -14.47 49.64 -34.70
CA LYS A 258 -14.85 51.04 -34.46
C LYS A 258 -14.24 52.03 -35.47
N SER A 259 -13.05 51.75 -36.00
CA SER A 259 -12.38 52.62 -36.98
C SER A 259 -13.02 52.58 -38.38
N SER A 260 -13.84 51.58 -38.70
CA SER A 260 -14.48 51.43 -40.01
C SER A 260 -15.88 52.09 -40.12
N SER A 261 -16.40 52.71 -39.05
CA SER A 261 -17.77 53.27 -39.02
C SER A 261 -17.86 54.78 -39.28
N VAL A 262 -16.78 55.47 -39.70
CA VAL A 262 -16.83 56.90 -40.02
C VAL A 262 -16.26 57.18 -41.42
N LYS A 263 -17.15 57.18 -42.41
CA LYS A 263 -17.12 58.12 -43.56
C LYS A 263 -18.56 58.43 -43.98
N PRO A 264 -19.06 59.68 -43.81
CA PRO A 264 -20.18 60.18 -44.58
C PRO A 264 -19.70 60.91 -45.85
N MET A 265 -20.61 61.00 -46.85
CA MET A 265 -20.61 61.91 -48.01
C MET A 265 -19.64 61.52 -49.16
N LYS A 266 -19.97 61.58 -50.47
CA LYS A 266 -20.94 62.40 -51.23
C LYS A 266 -21.11 61.79 -52.64
N SER A 267 -22.22 62.14 -53.29
CA SER A 267 -22.68 61.74 -54.63
C SER A 267 -21.88 62.27 -55.82
N SER A 268 -22.13 61.65 -56.99
CA SER A 268 -21.91 62.11 -58.39
C SER A 268 -20.45 62.08 -58.86
N PHE A 269 -20.07 61.81 -60.11
CA PHE A 269 -20.70 61.98 -61.42
C PHE A 269 -19.84 61.19 -62.47
N LEU A 270 -20.37 61.08 -63.69
CA LEU A 270 -20.07 60.15 -64.80
C LEU A 270 -18.69 60.23 -65.52
N GLU A 271 -18.50 59.19 -66.36
CA GLU A 271 -17.71 59.06 -67.62
C GLU A 271 -16.40 58.24 -67.56
N ARG A 272 -16.32 57.01 -68.14
CA ARG A 272 -16.38 56.57 -69.56
C ARG A 272 -15.09 56.91 -70.30
N THR A 273 -14.18 55.96 -70.53
CA THR A 273 -13.95 55.26 -71.83
C THR A 273 -12.75 54.31 -71.62
N SER A 274 -12.87 52.99 -71.77
CA SER A 274 -12.74 52.17 -73.00
C SER A 274 -11.34 52.18 -73.63
N ASN A 275 -10.77 50.97 -73.76
CA ASN A 275 -10.27 50.37 -75.02
C ASN A 275 -8.80 49.87 -75.12
N TRP A 276 -8.71 48.56 -75.43
CA TRP A 276 -7.78 47.87 -76.36
C TRP A 276 -6.35 47.55 -75.91
N LEU A 277 -5.64 46.52 -76.38
CA LEU A 277 -5.88 45.13 -76.83
C LEU A 277 -4.48 44.65 -77.33
N SER A 278 -4.02 43.48 -76.88
CA SER A 278 -3.19 42.47 -77.58
C SER A 278 -2.01 42.87 -78.50
N SER A 279 -0.85 42.22 -78.33
CA SER A 279 -0.21 41.28 -79.31
C SER A 279 1.22 40.87 -78.85
N THR A 280 1.54 39.58 -78.63
CA THR A 280 2.07 38.53 -79.54
C THR A 280 3.44 38.81 -80.17
N THR A 281 4.45 37.96 -79.92
CA THR A 281 5.24 37.25 -80.95
C THR A 281 6.24 36.24 -80.37
N SER A 282 6.47 35.19 -81.15
CA SER A 282 7.17 33.93 -80.90
C SER A 282 8.47 33.80 -81.71
N ASN A 283 9.15 32.66 -81.52
CA ASN A 283 10.24 32.02 -82.30
C ASN A 283 11.67 32.21 -81.75
N SER A 284 12.64 31.31 -81.89
CA SER A 284 12.77 29.84 -82.07
C SER A 284 14.30 29.57 -82.17
N TYR A 285 14.79 28.40 -81.74
CA TYR A 285 15.86 27.55 -82.35
C TYR A 285 16.69 26.73 -81.34
N ASN A 286 16.87 25.46 -81.71
CA ASN A 286 17.64 24.37 -81.09
C ASN A 286 19.15 24.47 -81.38
N SER A 287 20.01 23.85 -80.53
CA SER A 287 20.90 22.73 -80.93
C SER A 287 21.75 22.18 -79.78
N ASP A 288 21.95 20.85 -79.83
CA ASP A 288 22.86 19.98 -79.07
C ASP A 288 24.31 20.48 -78.90
N GLN A 289 24.99 20.10 -77.80
CA GLN A 289 26.17 19.21 -77.87
C GLN A 289 26.73 18.75 -76.52
N SER A 290 27.17 17.50 -76.55
CA SER A 290 27.87 16.64 -75.60
C SER A 290 29.17 17.19 -74.97
N GLY A 291 29.55 16.65 -73.80
CA GLY A 291 30.96 16.65 -73.38
C GLY A 291 31.21 16.26 -71.93
N GLY A 292 31.08 14.97 -71.60
CA GLY A 292 31.66 14.41 -70.37
C GLY A 292 33.17 14.21 -70.53
N LEU A 293 33.96 14.64 -69.54
CA LEU A 293 35.38 14.31 -69.45
C LEU A 293 35.78 14.01 -68.00
N ARG A 294 36.39 12.83 -67.88
CA ARG A 294 36.99 12.15 -66.72
C ARG A 294 38.08 12.99 -66.04
N ARG A 295 38.28 12.80 -64.73
CA ARG A 295 39.37 11.95 -64.18
C ARG A 295 39.47 12.05 -62.65
N MET A 296 39.72 10.87 -62.08
CA MET A 296 40.37 10.52 -60.80
C MET A 296 39.68 10.92 -59.50
#